data_AF-A0AAP8G983-F1
#
_entry.id   AF-A0AAP8G983-F1
#
_cell.length_a   1.000
_cell.length_b   1.000
_cell.length_c   1.000
_cell.angle_alpha   90.00
_cell.angle_beta   90.00
_cell.angle_gamma   90.00
#
_symmetry.space_group_name_H-M   'P 1'
#
loop_
_entity.id
_entity.type
_entity.pdbx_description
1 polymer ?
#
loop_
_entity_poly.entity_id
_entity_poly.type
_entity_poly.pdbx_seq_one_letter_code
_entity_poly.pdbx_strand_id
1 'polypeptide(L)'
;MSIPTNEIALTSRKSLKQLKKLASELSTAIANAHDIYQTLETTLAELERQGLIHGKGYWRERKYFYVYSPAQQGKRRVFRYVGCDPEKIRTIQAAMHRAIEYDELIGQIARMEIFAEQCSRNLTDVLRTLRDFGATNSSNALLRHIDTQPVAELRIDIHNRPT
;
A
#
# COMPACT_ATOMS: atom_id res chain seq x y z
N MET A 1 -44.76 5.96 10.12
CA MET A 1 -43.67 6.02 11.13
C MET A 1 -42.57 6.90 10.57
N SER A 2 -42.48 8.16 11.00
CA SER A 2 -41.47 9.10 10.54
C SER A 2 -40.19 8.91 11.34
N ILE A 3 -39.10 8.55 10.66
CA ILE A 3 -37.76 8.54 11.28
C ILE A 3 -37.38 10.01 11.54
N PRO A 4 -36.95 10.39 12.75
CA PRO A 4 -36.60 11.78 13.03
C PRO A 4 -35.37 12.19 12.21
N THR A 5 -35.59 13.10 11.25
CA THR A 5 -34.60 13.65 10.29
C THR A 5 -33.33 14.18 10.97
N ASN A 6 -33.41 14.54 12.25
CA ASN A 6 -32.31 15.12 13.02
C ASN A 6 -31.23 14.08 13.41
N GLU A 7 -31.61 12.83 13.71
CA GLU A 7 -30.65 11.77 14.10
C GLU A 7 -29.78 11.30 12.92
N ILE A 8 -30.37 11.24 11.72
CA ILE A 8 -29.66 10.88 10.48
C ILE A 8 -28.62 11.94 10.13
N ALA A 9 -28.97 13.23 10.26
CA ALA A 9 -28.07 14.34 9.96
C ALA A 9 -26.86 14.42 10.90
N LEU A 10 -27.07 14.18 12.21
CA LEU A 10 -26.00 14.15 13.21
C LEU A 10 -25.05 12.95 13.03
N THR A 11 -25.61 11.76 12.76
CA THR A 11 -24.84 10.54 12.52
C THR A 11 -24.02 10.64 11.22
N SER A 12 -24.61 11.18 10.15
CA SER A 12 -23.93 11.43 8.87
C SER A 12 -22.75 12.40 9.00
N ARG A 13 -22.93 13.52 9.74
CA ARG A 13 -21.84 14.48 10.01
C ARG A 13 -20.69 13.85 10.81
N LYS A 14 -20.99 12.94 11.75
CA LYS A 14 -19.98 12.21 12.53
C LYS A 14 -19.18 11.26 11.63
N SER A 15 -19.86 10.50 10.77
CA SER A 15 -19.22 9.54 9.85
C SER A 15 -18.32 10.23 8.82
N LEU A 16 -18.76 11.37 8.26
CA LEU A 16 -17.94 12.15 7.31
C LEU A 16 -16.70 12.76 7.96
N LYS A 17 -16.80 13.25 9.20
CA LYS A 17 -15.63 13.71 9.97
C LYS A 17 -14.63 12.58 10.22
N GLN A 18 -15.12 11.40 10.58
CA GLN A 18 -14.27 10.22 10.80
C GLN A 18 -13.58 9.80 9.50
N LEU A 19 -14.30 9.80 8.36
CA LEU A 19 -13.73 9.50 7.05
C LEU A 19 -12.59 10.48 6.69
N LYS A 20 -12.80 11.79 6.89
CA LYS A 20 -11.76 12.80 6.65
C LYS A 20 -10.52 12.57 7.52
N LYS A 21 -10.71 12.23 8.80
CA LYS A 21 -9.61 11.92 9.73
C LYS A 21 -8.83 10.70 9.25
N LEU A 22 -9.52 9.60 8.92
CA LEU A 22 -8.88 8.38 8.41
C LEU A 22 -8.12 8.63 7.12
N ALA A 23 -8.64 9.46 6.21
CA ALA A 23 -7.94 9.83 4.98
C ALA A 23 -6.62 10.57 5.27
N SER A 24 -6.60 11.48 6.24
CA SER A 24 -5.35 12.16 6.64
C SER A 24 -4.34 11.20 7.30
N GLU A 25 -4.80 10.32 8.19
CA GLU A 25 -3.93 9.33 8.84
C GLU A 25 -3.36 8.34 7.83
N LEU A 26 -4.17 7.91 6.86
CA LEU A 26 -3.76 7.06 5.76
C LEU A 26 -2.68 7.73 4.89
N SER A 27 -2.86 9.01 4.55
CA SER A 27 -1.86 9.74 3.75
C SER A 27 -0.50 9.76 4.45
N THR A 28 -0.48 10.03 5.76
CA THR A 28 0.76 9.98 6.55
C THR A 28 1.34 8.58 6.62
N ALA A 29 0.51 7.55 6.80
CA ALA A 29 0.97 6.16 6.85
C ALA A 29 1.58 5.69 5.52
N ILE A 30 1.01 6.11 4.38
CA ILE A 30 1.55 5.80 3.04
C ILE A 30 2.92 6.45 2.85
N ALA A 31 3.09 7.72 3.24
CA ALA A 31 4.38 8.41 3.15
C ALA A 31 5.46 7.69 3.97
N ASN A 32 5.15 7.36 5.23
CA ASN A 32 6.07 6.61 6.09
C ASN A 32 6.44 5.24 5.52
N ALA A 33 5.46 4.51 4.96
CA ALA A 33 5.69 3.21 4.35
C ALA A 33 6.61 3.32 3.12
N HIS A 34 6.46 4.39 2.33
CA HIS A 34 7.32 4.67 1.18
C HIS A 34 8.77 4.97 1.60
N ASP A 35 8.96 5.80 2.63
CA ASP A 35 10.30 6.13 3.15
C ASP A 35 11.02 4.89 3.70
N ILE A 36 10.28 4.02 4.41
CA ILE A 36 10.80 2.73 4.87
C ILE A 36 11.21 1.87 3.68
N TYR A 37 10.36 1.75 2.66
CA TYR A 37 10.66 0.96 1.46
C TYR A 37 11.95 1.43 0.78
N GLN A 38 12.10 2.74 0.55
CA GLN A 38 13.32 3.31 -0.05
C GLN A 38 14.58 3.03 0.79
N THR A 39 14.44 3.10 2.11
CA THR A 39 15.55 2.80 3.03
C THR A 39 15.97 1.33 2.93
N LEU A 40 15.00 0.41 2.85
CA LEU A 40 15.27 -1.02 2.68
C LEU A 40 15.93 -1.31 1.33
N GLU A 41 15.45 -0.72 0.24
CA GLU A 41 16.06 -0.86 -1.09
C GLU A 41 17.51 -0.36 -1.12
N THR A 42 17.77 0.81 -0.52
CA THR A 42 19.12 1.36 -0.43
C THR A 42 20.04 0.44 0.36
N THR A 43 19.53 -0.12 1.46
CA THR A 43 20.29 -1.06 2.31
C THR A 43 20.59 -2.36 1.56
N LEU A 44 19.62 -2.91 0.81
CA LEU A 44 19.83 -4.10 -0.01
C LEU A 44 20.91 -3.88 -1.07
N ALA A 45 20.86 -2.76 -1.79
CA ALA A 45 21.86 -2.43 -2.80
C ALA A 45 23.27 -2.30 -2.19
N GLU A 46 23.38 -1.73 -0.99
CA GLU A 46 24.65 -1.61 -0.28
C GLU A 46 25.19 -2.97 0.17
N LEU A 47 24.34 -3.84 0.72
CA LEU A 47 24.73 -5.20 1.10
C LEU A 47 25.22 -6.01 -0.11
N GLU A 48 24.52 -5.89 -1.24
CA GLU A 48 24.91 -6.54 -2.50
C GLU A 48 26.26 -6.03 -3.00
N ARG A 49 26.48 -4.71 -2.96
CA ARG A 49 27.76 -4.07 -3.33
C ARG A 49 28.93 -4.53 -2.46
N GLN A 50 28.69 -4.77 -1.17
CA GLN A 50 29.71 -5.30 -0.24
C GLN A 50 29.99 -6.80 -0.43
N GLY A 51 29.24 -7.47 -1.29
CA GLY A 51 29.40 -8.87 -1.60
C GLY A 51 28.73 -9.79 -0.58
N LEU A 52 27.99 -10.76 -1.12
CA LEU A 52 27.19 -11.73 -0.39
C LEU A 52 27.74 -13.14 -0.60
N ILE A 53 27.77 -13.94 0.46
CA ILE A 53 28.10 -15.37 0.36
C ILE A 53 26.99 -16.18 1.01
N HIS A 54 26.11 -16.76 0.19
CA HIS A 54 25.10 -17.68 0.68
C HIS A 54 25.72 -19.05 0.98
N GLY A 55 25.57 -19.50 2.21
CA GLY A 55 26.03 -20.83 2.61
C GLY A 55 26.10 -21.03 4.12
N LYS A 56 26.60 -22.19 4.52
CA LYS A 56 26.92 -22.52 5.91
C LYS A 56 28.39 -22.88 6.04
N GLY A 57 29.03 -22.31 7.06
CA GLY A 57 30.45 -22.49 7.36
C GLY A 57 30.66 -23.71 8.26
N TYR A 58 31.72 -24.48 7.98
CA TYR A 58 32.06 -25.68 8.74
C TYR A 58 33.58 -25.78 8.90
N TRP A 59 33.98 -26.24 10.08
CA TRP A 59 35.36 -26.62 10.35
C TRP A 59 35.55 -28.11 10.11
N ARG A 60 36.54 -28.45 9.28
CA ARG A 60 36.99 -29.83 9.13
C ARG A 60 38.17 -30.07 10.06
N GLU A 61 38.00 -31.01 10.99
CA GLU A 61 39.06 -31.45 11.92
C GLU A 61 39.76 -30.29 12.68
N ARG A 62 39.06 -29.15 12.87
CA ARG A 62 39.62 -27.89 13.40
C ARG A 62 40.84 -27.34 12.64
N LYS A 63 41.13 -27.86 11.44
CA LYS A 63 42.29 -27.47 10.62
C LYS A 63 41.90 -26.51 9.51
N TYR A 64 40.72 -26.68 8.91
CA TYR A 64 40.33 -25.89 7.75
C TYR A 64 38.86 -25.50 7.78
N PHE A 65 38.58 -24.29 7.33
CA PHE A 65 37.24 -23.76 7.17
C PHE A 65 36.74 -23.94 5.72
N TYR A 66 35.50 -24.38 5.59
CA TYR A 66 34.80 -24.55 4.33
C TYR A 66 33.43 -23.88 4.41
N VAL A 67 32.94 -23.37 3.27
CA VAL A 67 31.56 -22.91 3.13
C VAL A 67 30.84 -23.79 2.13
N TYR A 68 29.68 -24.31 2.51
CA TYR A 68 28.78 -25.04 1.62
C TYR A 68 27.65 -24.14 1.19
N SER A 69 27.49 -23.98 -0.12
CA SER A 69 26.32 -23.32 -0.69
C SER A 69 25.07 -24.19 -0.51
N PRO A 70 23.88 -23.58 -0.39
CA PRO A 70 22.62 -24.33 -0.36
C PRO A 70 22.49 -25.21 -1.60
N ALA A 71 21.82 -26.36 -1.44
CA ALA A 71 21.58 -27.26 -2.57
C ALA A 71 20.58 -26.63 -3.53
N GLN A 72 20.92 -26.54 -4.82
CA GLN A 72 19.97 -26.17 -5.86
C GLN A 72 19.39 -27.45 -6.47
N GLN A 73 18.10 -27.44 -6.84
CA GLN A 73 17.42 -28.61 -7.38
C GLN A 73 18.16 -29.13 -8.63
N GLY A 74 18.52 -30.41 -8.64
CA GLY A 74 19.29 -31.02 -9.74
C GLY A 74 20.78 -30.67 -9.80
N LYS A 75 21.31 -29.85 -8.88
CA LYS A 75 22.74 -29.49 -8.83
C LYS A 75 23.40 -30.00 -7.54
N ARG A 76 24.64 -30.48 -7.68
CA ARG A 76 25.46 -30.88 -6.54
C ARG A 76 25.76 -29.67 -5.66
N ARG A 77 25.76 -29.85 -4.34
CA ARG A 77 26.22 -28.82 -3.39
C ARG A 77 27.63 -28.38 -3.76
N VAL A 78 27.82 -27.08 -3.95
CA VAL A 78 29.13 -26.47 -4.18
C VAL A 78 29.76 -26.17 -2.83
N PHE A 79 31.02 -26.53 -2.66
CA PHE A 79 31.82 -26.16 -1.50
C PHE A 79 32.92 -25.18 -1.92
N ARG A 80 33.19 -24.21 -1.05
CA ARG A 80 34.31 -23.28 -1.16
C ARG A 80 35.28 -23.56 -0.02
N TYR A 81 36.51 -23.90 -0.36
CA TYR A 81 37.59 -24.00 0.61
C TYR A 81 38.09 -22.60 0.97
N VAL A 82 38.19 -22.30 2.27
CA VAL A 82 38.69 -21.01 2.78
C VAL A 82 40.07 -21.18 3.42
N GLY A 83 40.35 -22.35 3.99
CA GLY A 83 41.60 -22.65 4.68
C GLY A 83 41.56 -22.27 6.17
N CYS A 84 42.72 -21.99 6.77
CA CYS A 84 42.85 -21.69 8.20
C CYS A 84 43.17 -20.23 8.51
N ASP A 85 43.33 -19.38 7.47
CA ASP A 85 43.68 -17.97 7.61
C ASP A 85 42.55 -17.21 8.32
N PRO A 86 42.78 -16.67 9.53
CA PRO A 86 41.76 -16.00 10.32
C PRO A 86 41.12 -14.81 9.60
N GLU A 87 41.89 -14.04 8.82
CA GLU A 87 41.38 -12.85 8.13
C GLU A 87 40.47 -13.23 6.96
N LYS A 88 40.83 -14.28 6.22
CA LYS A 88 39.96 -14.84 5.17
C LYS A 88 38.68 -15.39 5.77
N ILE A 89 38.77 -16.12 6.88
CA ILE A 89 37.60 -16.67 7.57
C ILE A 89 36.68 -15.53 8.04
N ARG A 90 37.22 -14.50 8.67
CA ARG A 90 36.47 -13.32 9.11
C ARG A 90 35.76 -12.62 7.97
N THR A 91 36.45 -12.43 6.84
CA THR A 91 35.89 -11.82 5.63
C THR A 91 34.72 -12.63 5.07
N ILE A 92 34.89 -13.97 4.99
CA ILE A 92 33.86 -14.88 4.50
C ILE A 92 32.65 -14.90 5.45
N GLN A 93 32.88 -14.95 6.76
CA GLN A 93 31.81 -14.92 7.75
C GLN A 93 31.03 -13.60 7.71
N ALA A 94 31.71 -12.47 7.51
CA ALA A 94 31.05 -11.17 7.34
C ALA A 94 30.16 -11.16 6.08
N ALA A 95 30.65 -11.69 4.96
CA ALA A 95 29.86 -11.81 3.73
C ALA A 95 28.66 -12.78 3.86
N MET A 96 28.79 -13.82 4.70
CA MET A 96 27.68 -14.71 5.03
C MET A 96 26.63 -14.03 5.91
N HIS A 97 27.07 -13.22 6.88
CA HIS A 97 26.16 -12.45 7.73
C HIS A 97 25.33 -11.48 6.89
N ARG A 98 25.98 -10.72 5.99
CA ARG A 98 25.30 -9.84 5.04
C ARG A 98 24.30 -10.57 4.16
N ALA A 99 24.62 -11.79 3.73
CA ALA A 99 23.70 -12.60 2.93
C ALA A 99 22.42 -12.98 3.70
N ILE A 100 22.54 -13.25 5.01
CA ILE A 100 21.38 -13.50 5.87
C ILE A 100 20.53 -12.24 6.02
N GLU A 101 21.17 -11.10 6.33
CA GLU A 101 20.48 -9.81 6.42
C GLU A 101 19.77 -9.46 5.11
N TYR A 102 20.43 -9.68 3.97
CA TYR A 102 19.87 -9.47 2.64
C TYR A 102 18.62 -10.32 2.40
N ASP A 103 18.69 -11.62 2.69
CA ASP A 103 17.55 -12.53 2.54
C ASP A 103 16.36 -12.12 3.44
N GLU A 104 16.64 -11.66 4.66
CA GLU A 104 15.62 -11.15 5.58
C GLU A 104 14.95 -9.87 5.07
N LEU A 105 15.75 -8.93 4.54
CA LEU A 105 15.26 -7.67 3.98
C LEU A 105 14.42 -7.88 2.71
N ILE A 106 14.83 -8.78 1.81
CA ILE A 106 14.00 -9.19 0.67
C ILE A 106 12.66 -9.73 1.16
N GLY A 107 12.67 -10.59 2.18
CA GLY A 107 11.44 -11.11 2.76
C GLY A 107 10.53 -10.02 3.34
N GLN A 108 11.10 -8.96 3.92
CA GLN A 108 10.35 -7.80 4.41
C GLN A 108 9.72 -7.00 3.27
N ILE A 109 10.51 -6.68 2.22
CA ILE A 109 10.03 -5.98 1.03
C ILE A 109 8.87 -6.74 0.38
N ALA A 110 9.02 -8.04 0.15
CA ALA A 110 7.98 -8.86 -0.46
C ALA A 110 6.67 -8.83 0.36
N ARG A 111 6.74 -8.85 1.69
CA ARG A 111 5.55 -8.71 2.55
C ARG A 111 4.94 -7.31 2.45
N MET A 112 5.75 -6.26 2.40
CA MET A 112 5.27 -4.88 2.22
C MET A 112 4.58 -4.71 0.88
N GLU A 113 5.10 -5.29 -0.20
CA GLU A 113 4.48 -5.24 -1.54
C GLU A 113 3.12 -5.92 -1.56
N ILE A 114 3.01 -7.13 -0.99
CA ILE A 114 1.72 -7.84 -0.88
C ILE A 114 0.70 -7.00 -0.11
N PHE A 115 1.12 -6.40 1.01
CA PHE A 115 0.25 -5.53 1.81
C PHE A 115 -0.16 -4.27 1.05
N ALA A 116 0.79 -3.60 0.38
CA ALA A 116 0.53 -2.40 -0.40
C ALA A 116 -0.45 -2.69 -1.55
N GLU A 117 -0.32 -3.83 -2.21
CA GLU A 117 -1.24 -4.26 -3.27
C GLU A 117 -2.66 -4.45 -2.73
N GLN A 118 -2.81 -5.11 -1.58
CA GLN A 118 -4.11 -5.29 -0.92
C GLN A 118 -4.73 -3.94 -0.53
N CYS A 119 -3.94 -3.04 0.07
CA CYS A 119 -4.40 -1.70 0.41
C CYS A 119 -4.82 -0.90 -0.82
N SER A 120 -4.06 -0.96 -1.91
CA SER A 120 -4.37 -0.28 -3.17
C SER A 120 -5.72 -0.72 -3.74
N ARG A 121 -6.02 -2.03 -3.74
CA ARG A 121 -7.32 -2.57 -4.15
C ARG A 121 -8.46 -2.01 -3.28
N ASN A 122 -8.31 -2.08 -1.97
CA ASN A 122 -9.33 -1.59 -1.02
C ASN A 122 -9.59 -0.08 -1.19
N LEU A 123 -8.55 0.72 -1.37
CA LEU A 123 -8.68 2.16 -1.58
C LEU A 123 -9.34 2.49 -2.92
N THR A 124 -9.04 1.71 -3.97
CA THR A 124 -9.72 1.85 -5.26
C THR A 124 -11.22 1.61 -5.13
N ASP A 125 -11.63 0.59 -4.37
CA ASP A 125 -13.04 0.32 -4.10
C ASP A 125 -13.71 1.45 -3.31
N VAL A 126 -13.06 1.97 -2.26
CA VAL A 126 -13.56 3.11 -1.48
C VAL A 126 -13.71 4.37 -2.35
N LEU A 127 -12.72 4.65 -3.20
CA LEU A 127 -12.76 5.78 -4.12
C LEU A 127 -13.90 5.64 -5.13
N ARG A 128 -14.14 4.44 -5.67
CA ARG A 128 -15.28 4.16 -6.54
C ARG A 128 -16.60 4.45 -5.81
N THR A 129 -16.80 3.92 -4.61
CA THR A 129 -18.03 4.14 -3.83
C THR A 129 -18.27 5.62 -3.53
N LEU A 130 -17.23 6.37 -3.15
CA LEU A 130 -17.36 7.81 -2.89
C LEU A 130 -17.67 8.60 -4.17
N ARG A 131 -17.08 8.23 -5.30
CA ARG A 131 -17.37 8.84 -6.60
C ARG A 131 -18.80 8.58 -7.04
N ASP A 132 -19.28 7.34 -6.91
CA ASP A 132 -20.63 6.95 -7.30
C ASP A 132 -21.68 7.67 -6.44
N PHE A 133 -21.42 7.84 -5.14
CA PHE A 133 -22.27 8.65 -4.26
C PHE A 133 -22.28 10.14 -4.68
N GLY A 134 -21.12 10.70 -5.03
CA GLY A 134 -21.02 12.08 -5.53
C GLY A 134 -21.74 12.29 -6.85
N ALA A 135 -21.62 11.35 -7.79
CA ALA A 135 -22.28 11.39 -9.10
C ALA A 135 -23.81 11.23 -8.99
N THR A 136 -24.27 10.27 -8.19
CA THR A 136 -25.71 10.01 -7.98
C THR A 136 -26.41 11.20 -7.32
N ASN A 137 -25.73 11.88 -6.38
CA ASN A 137 -26.28 13.08 -5.73
C ASN A 137 -26.18 14.34 -6.60
N SER A 138 -25.19 14.43 -7.49
CA SER A 138 -25.11 15.53 -8.46
C SER A 138 -26.24 15.45 -9.49
N SER A 139 -26.57 14.25 -9.97
CA SER A 139 -27.71 14.02 -10.88
C SER A 139 -29.07 14.26 -10.21
N ASN A 140 -29.24 13.87 -8.94
CA ASN A 140 -30.47 14.15 -8.19
C ASN A 140 -30.62 15.63 -7.80
N ALA A 141 -29.52 16.36 -7.58
CA ALA A 141 -29.55 17.80 -7.31
C ALA A 141 -30.00 18.61 -8.55
N LEU A 142 -29.61 18.18 -9.76
CA LEU A 142 -30.06 18.78 -11.02
C LEU A 142 -31.55 18.53 -11.30
N LEU A 143 -32.07 17.36 -10.93
CA LEU A 143 -33.49 17.03 -11.13
C LEU A 143 -34.44 17.75 -10.16
N ARG A 144 -33.98 18.12 -8.95
CA ARG A 144 -34.83 18.81 -7.96
C ARG A 144 -35.05 20.30 -8.24
N HIS A 145 -34.34 20.90 -9.19
CA HIS A 145 -34.52 22.31 -9.56
C HIS A 145 -35.56 22.55 -10.67
N ILE A 146 -36.14 21.49 -11.25
CA ILE A 146 -37.08 21.64 -12.38
C ILE A 146 -38.56 21.72 -11.91
N ASP A 147 -38.90 21.23 -10.71
CA ASP A 147 -40.31 21.08 -10.28
C ASP A 147 -40.85 22.15 -9.30
N THR A 148 -40.28 23.36 -9.27
CA THR A 148 -40.84 24.46 -8.46
C THR A 148 -40.97 25.77 -9.24
N GLN A 149 -41.79 25.75 -10.29
CA GLN A 149 -42.44 26.95 -10.81
C GLN A 149 -43.96 26.77 -10.62
N PRO A 150 -44.65 27.61 -9.82
CA PRO A 150 -46.09 27.56 -9.75
C PRO A 150 -46.65 27.97 -11.13
N VAL A 151 -47.50 27.12 -11.71
CA VAL A 151 -48.25 27.45 -12.93
C VAL A 151 -49.22 28.57 -12.59
N ALA A 152 -48.85 29.81 -12.91
CA ALA A 152 -49.76 30.94 -12.84
C ALA A 152 -50.86 30.73 -13.91
N GLU A 153 -52.10 30.63 -13.45
CA GLU A 153 -53.30 30.59 -14.28
C GLU A 153 -53.34 31.79 -15.22
N LEU A 154 -53.11 31.55 -16.52
CA LEU A 154 -53.38 32.53 -17.57
C LEU A 154 -54.90 32.60 -17.78
N ARG A 155 -55.57 33.49 -17.03
CA ARG A 155 -56.89 33.99 -17.40
C ARG A 155 -56.73 34.94 -18.59
N ILE A 156 -57.11 34.47 -19.77
CA ILE A 156 -57.22 35.30 -20.97
C ILE A 156 -58.62 35.92 -20.95
N ASP A 157 -58.72 37.18 -20.52
CA ASP A 157 -59.90 38.00 -20.75
C ASP A 157 -59.91 38.47 -22.21
N ILE A 158 -60.81 37.89 -23.00
CA ILE A 158 -61.08 38.33 -24.38
C ILE A 158 -62.27 39.27 -24.35
N HIS A 159 -62.02 40.58 -24.21
CA HIS A 159 -62.93 41.64 -24.64
C HIS A 159 -62.09 42.88 -24.99
N ASN A 160 -62.03 43.27 -26.26
CA ASN A 160 -62.85 44.37 -26.80
C ASN A 160 -62.31 44.83 -28.17
N ARG A 161 -63.19 44.88 -29.18
CA ARG A 161 -63.05 45.74 -30.37
C ARG A 161 -63.20 47.20 -29.95
N PRO A 162 -62.55 48.16 -30.62
CA PRO A 162 -63.26 48.99 -31.62
C PRO A 162 -62.31 49.44 -32.77
N THR A 163 -62.70 49.96 -33.93
CA THR A 163 -63.96 50.34 -34.62
C THR A 163 -63.62 50.35 -36.10
#